data_AF-A0A9P4UU06-F1
#
_entry.id   AF-A0A9P4UU06-F1
#
_cell.length_a   1.000
_cell.length_b   1.000
_cell.length_c   1.000
_cell.angle_alpha   90.00
_cell.angle_beta   90.00
_cell.angle_gamma   90.00
#
_symmetry.space_group_name_H-M   'P 1'
#
loop_
_entity.id
_entity.type
_entity.pdbx_description
1 polymer ?
#
loop_
_entity_poly.entity_id
_entity_poly.type
_entity_poly.pdbx_seq_one_letter_code
_entity_poly.pdbx_strand_id
1 'polypeptide(L)'
;MNRVYHATGSSLWVGASFVSLSSGSESKSTGATTSPTTPVSTSATTTETASTPIQSSTGVASTTDWPLSVTTSPTPSASPVKQTGISKGAAAGIGIGCLLAGVLITGLLAWLCLGKRRSKPRPGDQEGSAMAFLHREKGPVVNAHSVSSGNTLAAAIDNGLPQPLEDKAITGEVNKLENLIKNHVQSFYHTSRVSPGLLDSDDLQRLGTSLPISIGTLSTLLDNSTTREIALRFCIAWVLTSRIELRDNATATFLPPEAFHSFQSMYSADQDSRVKSLRLAKWRAITAELMQPKYGQSSFTSSDPRTESIAEALDVLDAILRPYADSRMNSAERRRNLEEMLKRAASFAFTLFAQPSSWIFDWQEEQGVRSGSLCIFPALLQASDETGEPVRPPRKLSEAVVRKLDG
;
A
#
# COMPACT_ATOMS: atom_id res chain seq x y z
N MET A 1 35.11 4.10 60.31
CA MET A 1 35.93 3.74 59.14
C MET A 1 35.22 4.32 57.91
N ASN A 2 35.36 5.59 57.52
CA ASN A 2 36.53 6.32 56.97
C ASN A 2 37.30 5.58 55.87
N ARG A 3 37.02 5.92 54.60
CA ARG A 3 38.01 6.56 53.71
C ARG A 3 37.35 7.27 52.53
N VAL A 4 37.97 8.38 52.17
CA VAL A 4 37.58 9.44 51.23
C VAL A 4 38.74 9.64 50.24
N TYR A 5 38.44 10.27 49.09
CA TYR A 5 39.30 10.93 48.09
C TYR A 5 40.01 10.02 47.05
N HIS A 6 40.17 10.37 45.76
CA HIS A 6 40.42 11.67 45.12
C HIS A 6 39.85 11.80 43.70
N ALA A 7 39.62 13.07 43.31
CA ALA A 7 39.38 13.57 41.96
C ALA A 7 40.67 14.12 41.32
N THR A 8 40.75 14.09 39.98
CA THR A 8 41.52 14.96 39.05
C THR A 8 41.17 14.47 37.63
N GLY A 9 41.03 15.23 36.55
CA GLY A 9 41.31 16.63 36.22
C GLY A 9 41.01 16.83 34.73
N SER A 10 40.76 18.08 34.37
CA SER A 10 40.27 18.68 33.12
C SER A 10 41.29 18.87 31.97
N SER A 11 40.81 18.97 30.71
CA SER A 11 41.14 19.96 29.64
C SER A 11 40.88 19.34 28.24
N LEU A 12 39.94 19.83 27.41
CA LEU A 12 39.98 20.96 26.46
C LEU A 12 40.90 20.79 25.22
N TRP A 13 40.42 21.34 24.09
CA TRP A 13 41.01 21.51 22.74
C TRP A 13 40.64 20.43 21.71
N VAL A 14 39.76 20.68 20.72
CA VAL A 14 39.81 21.56 19.52
C VAL A 14 40.08 20.73 18.26
N GLY A 15 39.34 21.03 17.19
CA GLY A 15 39.94 21.04 15.86
C GLY A 15 39.41 20.00 14.88
N ALA A 16 38.48 20.44 14.04
CA ALA A 16 38.20 19.84 12.75
C ALA A 16 39.45 19.74 11.87
N SER A 17 39.51 18.75 10.98
CA SER A 17 39.56 18.98 9.52
C SER A 17 39.65 17.68 8.72
N PHE A 18 38.93 17.71 7.61
CA PHE A 18 39.10 16.90 6.40
C PHE A 18 40.56 16.85 5.93
N VAL A 19 41.00 15.70 5.38
CA VAL A 19 41.85 15.64 4.17
C VAL A 19 41.53 14.37 3.37
N SER A 20 41.41 14.56 2.06
CA SER A 20 41.28 13.57 0.99
C SER A 20 42.62 13.35 0.29
N LEU A 21 42.69 12.30 -0.53
CA LEU A 21 43.66 11.98 -1.60
C LEU A 21 44.99 11.24 -1.27
N SER A 22 45.02 10.00 -1.77
CA SER A 22 45.79 9.55 -2.96
C SER A 22 47.29 9.24 -2.88
N SER A 23 47.57 8.00 -3.31
CA SER A 23 48.66 7.54 -4.19
C SER A 23 50.09 7.50 -3.68
N GLY A 24 50.77 6.39 -4.03
CA GLY A 24 52.24 6.35 -4.07
C GLY A 24 52.84 5.04 -3.58
N SER A 25 52.88 4.06 -4.49
CA SER A 25 53.70 2.85 -4.42
C SER A 25 55.20 3.14 -4.29
N GLU A 26 55.94 2.34 -3.50
CA GLU A 26 57.22 1.77 -3.94
C GLU A 26 57.70 0.60 -3.07
N SER A 27 58.34 -0.32 -3.77
CA SER A 27 58.74 -1.69 -3.44
C SER A 27 60.11 -1.81 -2.77
N LYS A 28 60.35 -2.89 -2.01
CA LYS A 28 61.70 -3.43 -1.79
C LYS A 28 61.70 -4.96 -1.65
N SER A 29 62.46 -5.62 -2.51
CA SER A 29 62.67 -7.07 -2.59
C SER A 29 63.89 -7.53 -1.81
N THR A 30 63.87 -8.77 -1.32
CA THR A 30 65.06 -9.66 -1.27
C THR A 30 64.58 -11.12 -1.33
N GLY A 31 65.19 -11.96 -2.17
CA GLY A 31 64.80 -13.36 -2.38
C GLY A 31 65.96 -14.35 -2.28
N ALA A 32 65.64 -15.66 -2.37
CA ALA A 32 66.43 -16.79 -2.89
C ALA A 32 65.53 -18.06 -2.82
N THR A 33 65.08 -18.73 -3.89
CA THR A 33 65.73 -19.57 -4.94
C THR A 33 65.86 -21.05 -4.56
N THR A 34 65.15 -21.94 -5.28
CA THR A 34 65.71 -23.09 -6.05
C THR A 34 64.60 -23.84 -6.84
N SER A 35 64.85 -24.05 -8.14
CA SER A 35 64.05 -24.76 -9.17
C SER A 35 64.66 -26.18 -9.44
N PRO A 36 64.49 -26.87 -10.61
CA PRO A 36 63.43 -26.92 -11.66
C PRO A 36 63.06 -28.38 -12.08
N THR A 37 62.16 -28.57 -13.06
CA THR A 37 62.37 -29.34 -14.34
C THR A 37 61.04 -29.56 -15.13
N THR A 38 61.00 -29.06 -16.36
CA THR A 38 60.10 -29.37 -17.51
C THR A 38 60.92 -30.21 -18.55
N PRO A 39 60.53 -30.53 -19.83
CA PRO A 39 59.42 -30.07 -20.71
C PRO A 39 58.86 -31.10 -21.77
N VAL A 40 58.06 -30.55 -22.73
CA VAL A 40 57.86 -30.91 -24.18
C VAL A 40 56.53 -31.61 -24.56
N SER A 41 55.55 -30.93 -25.20
CA SER A 41 55.27 -30.62 -26.65
C SER A 41 54.63 -31.81 -27.43
N THR A 42 53.75 -31.70 -28.44
CA THR A 42 53.80 -30.85 -29.66
C THR A 42 52.51 -30.99 -30.53
N SER A 43 52.04 -29.84 -31.05
CA SER A 43 51.56 -29.51 -32.42
C SER A 43 50.22 -29.89 -33.09
N ALA A 44 49.79 -28.89 -33.87
CA ALA A 44 48.61 -28.66 -34.71
C ALA A 44 48.71 -29.22 -36.14
N THR A 45 47.63 -29.11 -36.95
CA THR A 45 47.65 -28.77 -38.39
C THR A 45 46.26 -28.31 -38.89
N THR A 46 46.28 -27.28 -39.76
CA THR A 46 45.23 -26.58 -40.53
C THR A 46 44.94 -27.21 -41.90
N THR A 47 43.74 -26.99 -42.50
CA THR A 47 43.56 -26.50 -43.91
C THR A 47 42.10 -26.24 -44.32
N GLU A 48 41.95 -25.34 -45.30
CA GLU A 48 40.77 -24.66 -45.87
C GLU A 48 39.97 -25.48 -46.92
N THR A 49 38.74 -25.05 -47.27
CA THR A 49 38.34 -24.47 -48.60
C THR A 49 36.81 -24.59 -48.88
N ALA A 50 36.28 -23.59 -49.57
CA ALA A 50 34.88 -23.22 -49.86
C ALA A 50 34.08 -24.08 -50.89
N SER A 51 32.74 -23.94 -50.94
CA SER A 51 31.93 -23.38 -52.07
C SER A 51 30.42 -23.79 -52.11
N THR A 52 29.55 -22.76 -52.20
CA THR A 52 28.28 -22.61 -52.99
C THR A 52 26.91 -23.26 -52.65
N PRO A 53 25.78 -22.60 -53.05
CA PRO A 53 24.40 -22.85 -52.61
C PRO A 53 23.46 -23.46 -53.69
N ILE A 54 22.27 -23.97 -53.31
CA ILE A 54 21.19 -24.33 -54.26
C ILE A 54 19.79 -23.96 -53.71
N GLN A 55 18.96 -23.45 -54.62
CA GLN A 55 17.59 -22.93 -54.56
C GLN A 55 16.47 -24.01 -54.67
N SER A 56 15.27 -23.58 -54.23
CA SER A 56 13.92 -23.76 -54.83
C SER A 56 13.12 -25.08 -54.75
N SER A 57 11.90 -24.98 -54.19
CA SER A 57 10.59 -25.27 -54.84
C SER A 57 9.45 -24.92 -53.85
N THR A 58 8.66 -23.86 -54.03
CA THR A 58 7.37 -23.73 -54.76
C THR A 58 6.42 -24.93 -54.65
N GLY A 59 5.33 -24.75 -53.88
CA GLY A 59 4.13 -25.59 -53.88
C GLY A 59 2.87 -24.69 -53.90
N VAL A 60 2.01 -24.97 -54.87
CA VAL A 60 0.97 -24.10 -55.46
C VAL A 60 -0.32 -24.09 -54.64
N ALA A 61 -0.94 -22.92 -54.52
CA ALA A 61 -2.31 -22.75 -54.04
C ALA A 61 -3.30 -23.05 -55.18
N SER A 62 -4.30 -23.88 -54.91
CA SER A 62 -5.43 -24.11 -55.81
C SER A 62 -6.72 -23.69 -55.11
N THR A 63 -7.29 -22.60 -55.61
CA THR A 63 -8.68 -22.17 -55.42
C THR A 63 -9.59 -23.00 -56.32
N THR A 64 -10.77 -23.38 -55.82
CA THR A 64 -11.87 -23.81 -56.68
C THR A 64 -13.19 -23.42 -56.03
N ASP A 65 -13.91 -22.54 -56.73
CA ASP A 65 -15.26 -22.07 -56.45
C ASP A 65 -16.33 -23.13 -56.78
N TRP A 66 -17.49 -22.96 -56.12
CA TRP A 66 -18.72 -23.78 -56.17
C TRP A 66 -19.46 -23.81 -57.53
N PRO A 67 -20.53 -24.64 -57.69
CA PRO A 67 -21.89 -24.15 -57.39
C PRO A 67 -22.93 -25.18 -56.85
N LEU A 68 -23.77 -24.67 -55.92
CA LEU A 68 -25.25 -24.76 -55.77
C LEU A 68 -26.09 -26.07 -55.73
N SER A 69 -26.93 -26.06 -54.69
CA SER A 69 -28.37 -26.44 -54.59
C SER A 69 -28.78 -27.89 -54.28
N VAL A 70 -29.61 -28.06 -53.24
CA VAL A 70 -30.94 -28.76 -53.24
C VAL A 70 -31.56 -28.79 -51.81
N THR A 71 -32.70 -28.10 -51.69
CA THR A 71 -34.01 -28.46 -51.06
C THR A 71 -34.23 -28.61 -49.53
N THR A 72 -35.46 -28.19 -49.18
CA THR A 72 -36.18 -27.79 -47.96
C THR A 72 -36.80 -28.86 -47.03
N SER A 73 -36.98 -28.47 -45.75
CA SER A 73 -38.14 -28.69 -44.80
C SER A 73 -38.27 -30.00 -43.95
N PRO A 74 -39.08 -30.06 -42.84
CA PRO A 74 -39.13 -29.22 -41.61
C PRO A 74 -39.46 -29.97 -40.24
N THR A 75 -39.10 -29.36 -39.07
CA THR A 75 -39.76 -29.39 -37.68
C THR A 75 -39.84 -30.76 -36.90
N PRO A 76 -39.93 -30.89 -35.52
CA PRO A 76 -40.40 -29.93 -34.49
C PRO A 76 -39.69 -29.81 -33.10
N SER A 77 -39.92 -28.64 -32.49
CA SER A 77 -40.28 -28.31 -31.08
C SER A 77 -39.43 -28.74 -29.87
N ALA A 78 -38.86 -27.72 -29.18
CA ALA A 78 -38.95 -27.58 -27.72
C ALA A 78 -38.77 -26.10 -27.30
N SER A 79 -39.70 -25.56 -26.51
CA SER A 79 -39.59 -24.34 -25.69
C SER A 79 -39.82 -24.76 -24.22
N PRO A 80 -39.65 -23.93 -23.16
CA PRO A 80 -38.95 -22.64 -22.99
C PRO A 80 -38.02 -22.60 -21.74
N VAL A 81 -37.00 -21.72 -21.69
CA VAL A 81 -36.52 -21.18 -20.39
C VAL A 81 -36.26 -19.68 -20.55
N LYS A 82 -37.12 -18.87 -19.94
CA LYS A 82 -36.93 -17.43 -19.76
C LYS A 82 -35.79 -17.23 -18.75
N GLN A 83 -34.59 -16.90 -19.23
CA GLN A 83 -33.56 -16.32 -18.38
C GLN A 83 -33.75 -14.80 -18.38
N THR A 84 -34.20 -14.27 -17.26
CA THR A 84 -34.22 -12.84 -16.96
C THR A 84 -32.79 -12.36 -16.78
N GLY A 85 -32.10 -12.11 -17.89
CA GLY A 85 -30.81 -11.45 -17.91
C GLY A 85 -31.00 -9.97 -17.68
N ILE A 86 -30.40 -9.45 -16.61
CA ILE A 86 -30.25 -8.00 -16.41
C ILE A 86 -29.36 -7.49 -17.55
N SER A 87 -29.91 -6.55 -18.33
CA SER A 87 -29.28 -6.01 -19.53
C SER A 87 -27.90 -5.43 -19.23
N LYS A 88 -26.93 -5.73 -20.10
CA LYS A 88 -25.54 -5.22 -20.06
C LYS A 88 -25.44 -3.69 -19.95
N GLY A 89 -26.50 -2.96 -20.34
CA GLY A 89 -26.58 -1.50 -20.19
C GLY A 89 -26.76 -1.02 -18.74
N ALA A 90 -27.37 -1.83 -17.86
CA ALA A 90 -27.55 -1.45 -16.45
C ALA A 90 -26.26 -1.59 -15.63
N ALA A 91 -25.41 -2.58 -15.97
CA ALA A 91 -24.10 -2.77 -15.34
C ALA A 91 -23.10 -1.66 -15.70
N ALA A 92 -23.17 -1.12 -16.93
CA ALA A 92 -22.32 0.00 -17.35
C ALA A 92 -22.71 1.35 -16.69
N GLY A 93 -23.98 1.53 -16.28
CA GLY A 93 -24.46 2.75 -15.63
C GLY A 93 -24.05 2.91 -14.17
N ILE A 94 -23.84 1.81 -13.43
CA ILE A 94 -23.51 1.84 -12.01
C ILE A 94 -22.06 2.32 -11.77
N GLY A 95 -21.14 1.99 -12.68
CA GLY A 95 -19.73 2.42 -12.59
C GLY A 95 -19.53 3.92 -12.82
N ILE A 96 -20.32 4.52 -13.72
CA ILE A 96 -20.18 5.94 -14.08
C ILE A 96 -21.07 6.83 -13.20
N GLY A 97 -22.24 6.33 -12.77
CA GLY A 97 -23.18 7.08 -11.91
C GLY A 97 -22.65 7.41 -10.51
N CYS A 98 -21.79 6.56 -9.94
CA CYS A 98 -21.17 6.81 -8.62
C CYS A 98 -20.17 7.98 -8.62
N LEU A 99 -19.55 8.31 -9.76
CA LEU A 99 -18.62 9.45 -9.84
C LEU A 99 -19.35 10.79 -9.84
N LEU A 100 -20.50 10.89 -10.52
CA LEU A 100 -21.27 12.14 -10.58
C LEU A 100 -22.10 12.40 -9.31
N ALA A 101 -22.70 11.35 -8.72
CA ALA A 101 -23.40 11.49 -7.44
C ALA A 101 -22.43 11.73 -6.27
N GLY A 102 -21.25 11.09 -6.29
CA GLY A 102 -20.19 11.28 -5.30
C GLY A 102 -19.64 12.71 -5.29
N VAL A 103 -19.37 13.30 -6.47
CA VAL A 103 -18.90 14.70 -6.60
C VAL A 103 -19.95 15.71 -6.13
N LEU A 104 -21.24 15.45 -6.37
CA LEU A 104 -22.31 16.34 -5.86
C LEU A 104 -22.43 16.27 -4.33
N ILE A 105 -22.30 15.09 -3.73
CA ILE A 105 -22.42 14.93 -2.27
C ILE A 105 -21.17 15.46 -1.55
N THR A 106 -19.95 15.20 -2.06
CA THR A 106 -18.71 15.75 -1.47
C THR A 106 -18.57 17.24 -1.72
N GLY A 107 -18.99 17.74 -2.89
CA GLY A 107 -19.08 19.16 -3.20
C GLY A 107 -20.08 19.90 -2.31
N LEU A 108 -21.25 19.29 -2.02
CA LEU A 108 -22.25 19.87 -1.12
C LEU A 108 -21.80 19.86 0.34
N LEU A 109 -21.11 18.81 0.80
CA LEU A 109 -20.49 18.75 2.13
C LEU A 109 -19.36 19.79 2.28
N ALA A 110 -18.50 19.93 1.27
CA ALA A 110 -17.48 20.96 1.24
C ALA A 110 -18.11 22.36 1.25
N TRP A 111 -19.15 22.61 0.44
CA TRP A 111 -19.83 23.89 0.38
C TRP A 111 -20.59 24.22 1.69
N LEU A 112 -21.23 23.25 2.35
CA LEU A 112 -21.87 23.48 3.66
C LEU A 112 -20.84 23.77 4.77
N CYS A 113 -19.67 23.12 4.74
CA CYS A 113 -18.59 23.34 5.71
C CYS A 113 -17.84 24.67 5.47
N LEU A 114 -17.66 25.07 4.21
CA LEU A 114 -17.00 26.33 3.82
C LEU A 114 -17.98 27.53 3.85
N GLY A 115 -19.28 27.29 3.62
CA GLY A 115 -20.35 28.30 3.64
C GLY A 115 -20.66 28.80 5.05
N LYS A 116 -20.58 27.91 6.06
CA LYS A 116 -20.71 28.30 7.47
C LYS A 116 -19.58 29.20 7.99
N ARG A 117 -18.42 29.24 7.31
CA ARG A 117 -17.31 30.15 7.66
C ARG A 117 -17.48 31.58 7.11
N ARG A 118 -18.46 31.84 6.24
CA ARG A 118 -18.70 33.19 5.67
C ARG A 118 -19.78 34.01 6.38
N SER A 119 -20.48 33.43 7.36
CA SER A 119 -21.42 34.15 8.21
C SER A 119 -20.68 34.87 9.35
N LYS A 120 -20.23 36.10 9.08
CA LYS A 120 -19.59 37.01 10.03
C LYS A 120 -20.46 37.29 11.27
N PRO A 121 -19.84 37.86 12.32
CA PRO A 121 -20.31 39.16 12.80
C PRO A 121 -19.25 40.24 12.56
N ARG A 122 -19.65 41.32 11.87
CA ARG A 122 -18.97 42.62 11.95
C ARG A 122 -19.35 43.26 13.30
N PRO A 123 -18.42 43.83 14.07
CA PRO A 123 -18.76 44.91 14.98
C PRO A 123 -18.75 46.21 14.17
N GLY A 124 -19.90 46.87 14.11
CA GLY A 124 -20.04 48.22 13.58
C GLY A 124 -19.66 49.26 14.63
N ASP A 125 -19.07 50.34 14.15
CA ASP A 125 -18.85 51.58 14.88
C ASP A 125 -20.19 52.16 15.37
N GLN A 126 -20.25 52.55 16.63
CA GLN A 126 -21.23 53.52 17.09
C GLN A 126 -20.61 54.39 18.19
N GLU A 127 -20.12 55.56 17.77
CA GLU A 127 -19.93 56.73 18.61
C GLU A 127 -21.28 57.19 19.19
N GLY A 128 -21.26 57.58 20.47
CA GLY A 128 -22.44 58.09 21.18
C GLY A 128 -22.10 58.51 22.61
N SER A 129 -21.54 59.70 22.74
CA SER A 129 -21.19 60.46 23.95
C SER A 129 -22.21 60.43 25.10
N ALA A 130 -21.73 60.29 26.35
CA ALA A 130 -22.33 60.89 27.55
C ALA A 130 -21.34 60.98 28.74
N MET A 131 -20.68 62.13 28.86
CA MET A 131 -20.37 62.91 30.07
C MET A 131 -20.03 62.24 31.43
N ALA A 132 -18.78 62.52 31.85
CA ALA A 132 -18.37 63.22 33.08
C ALA A 132 -18.33 62.54 34.47
N PHE A 133 -17.29 62.97 35.24
CA PHE A 133 -16.98 62.80 36.69
C PHE A 133 -16.24 61.49 37.06
N LEU A 134 -15.05 61.43 37.69
CA LEU A 134 -14.21 62.36 38.47
C LEU A 134 -12.71 61.94 38.43
N HIS A 135 -11.86 62.97 38.50
CA HIS A 135 -10.54 63.11 39.15
C HIS A 135 -9.97 61.92 39.98
N ARG A 136 -8.73 61.48 39.72
CA ARG A 136 -7.60 61.47 40.70
C ARG A 136 -6.26 61.04 40.06
N GLU A 137 -5.23 61.79 40.43
CA GLU A 137 -3.83 61.76 40.01
C GLU A 137 -2.99 60.65 40.69
N LYS A 138 -1.88 60.25 40.02
CA LYS A 138 -0.56 59.81 40.57
C LYS A 138 -0.09 58.36 40.30
N GLY A 139 1.01 58.25 39.55
CA GLY A 139 2.08 57.24 39.71
C GLY A 139 2.34 56.29 38.52
N PRO A 140 3.58 56.18 37.99
CA PRO A 140 3.90 55.25 36.92
C PRO A 140 4.10 53.84 37.50
N VAL A 141 3.13 52.96 37.27
CA VAL A 141 3.29 51.53 37.54
C VAL A 141 3.66 50.88 36.22
N VAL A 142 4.91 50.39 36.15
CA VAL A 142 5.35 49.46 35.11
C VAL A 142 4.51 48.20 35.26
N ASN A 143 3.37 48.17 34.58
CA ASN A 143 2.67 46.93 34.31
C ASN A 143 3.47 46.23 33.22
N ALA A 144 4.35 45.34 33.64
CA ALA A 144 4.83 44.27 32.78
C ALA A 144 3.58 43.51 32.32
N HIS A 145 3.10 43.84 31.12
CA HIS A 145 2.19 42.98 30.39
C HIS A 145 2.93 41.67 30.20
N SER A 146 2.61 40.70 31.04
CA SER A 146 2.91 39.29 30.81
C SER A 146 2.38 38.97 29.43
N VAL A 147 3.30 38.81 28.49
CA VAL A 147 3.04 38.38 27.11
C VAL A 147 2.58 36.92 27.20
N SER A 148 1.31 36.72 27.54
CA SER A 148 0.57 35.48 27.28
C SER A 148 0.25 35.41 25.78
N SER A 149 1.29 35.44 24.94
CA SER A 149 1.20 35.31 23.48
C SER A 149 1.75 33.96 23.01
N GLY A 150 2.15 33.07 23.94
CA GLY A 150 2.72 31.76 23.62
C GLY A 150 1.71 30.67 23.23
N ASN A 151 0.43 30.80 23.59
CA ASN A 151 -0.56 29.72 23.42
C ASN A 151 -1.41 29.82 22.14
N THR A 152 -1.41 30.96 21.44
CA THR A 152 -2.29 31.15 20.27
C THR A 152 -1.81 30.36 19.05
N LEU A 153 -0.49 30.31 18.81
CA LEU A 153 0.09 29.60 17.68
C LEU A 153 0.03 28.07 17.85
N ALA A 154 0.34 27.56 19.04
CA ALA A 154 0.24 26.12 19.33
C ALA A 154 -1.21 25.62 19.21
N ALA A 155 -2.17 26.39 19.74
CA ALA A 155 -3.59 26.10 19.56
C ALA A 155 -4.02 26.24 18.09
N ALA A 156 -3.48 27.20 17.34
CA ALA A 156 -3.79 27.35 15.91
C ALA A 156 -3.25 26.17 15.06
N ILE A 157 -2.10 25.60 15.42
CA ILE A 157 -1.55 24.40 14.77
C ILE A 157 -2.42 23.19 15.09
N ASP A 158 -2.73 22.95 16.37
CA ASP A 158 -3.58 21.82 16.77
C ASP A 158 -5.01 21.96 16.19
N ASN A 159 -5.56 23.19 16.07
CA ASN A 159 -6.84 23.47 15.41
C ASN A 159 -6.77 23.44 13.87
N GLY A 160 -5.58 23.52 13.30
CA GLY A 160 -5.34 23.52 11.86
C GLY A 160 -5.23 22.12 11.27
N LEU A 161 -5.05 21.10 12.12
CA LEU A 161 -5.01 19.70 11.70
C LEU A 161 -6.41 19.18 11.37
N PRO A 162 -6.54 18.29 10.37
CA PRO A 162 -7.79 17.58 10.12
C PRO A 162 -8.26 16.86 11.38
N GLN A 163 -9.57 16.91 11.63
CA GLN A 163 -10.14 16.07 12.67
C GLN A 163 -9.96 14.60 12.30
N PRO A 164 -9.72 13.73 13.30
CA PRO A 164 -9.70 12.29 13.09
C PRO A 164 -10.96 11.84 12.35
N LEU A 165 -10.79 10.89 11.42
CA LEU A 165 -11.91 10.34 10.69
C LEU A 165 -12.80 9.55 11.63
N GLU A 166 -14.12 9.66 11.42
CA GLU A 166 -15.07 8.81 12.12
C GLU A 166 -14.83 7.33 11.77
N ASP A 167 -15.03 6.43 12.74
CA ASP A 167 -14.88 4.98 12.56
C ASP A 167 -15.65 4.44 11.35
N LYS A 168 -16.82 5.01 11.04
CA LYS A 168 -17.64 4.62 9.89
C LYS A 168 -16.95 4.87 8.54
N ALA A 169 -16.12 5.90 8.46
CA ALA A 169 -15.37 6.22 7.25
C ALA A 169 -14.22 5.22 7.07
N ILE A 170 -13.50 4.90 8.15
CA ILE A 170 -12.41 3.93 8.15
C ILE A 170 -12.94 2.53 7.83
N THR A 171 -13.95 2.07 8.56
CA THR A 171 -14.61 0.77 8.31
C THR A 171 -15.27 0.71 6.94
N GLY A 172 -15.82 1.82 6.45
CA GLY A 172 -16.34 1.95 5.10
C GLY A 172 -15.28 1.69 4.02
N GLU A 173 -14.06 2.19 4.18
CA GLU A 173 -12.97 1.93 3.23
C GLU A 173 -12.52 0.46 3.26
N VAL A 174 -12.40 -0.13 4.45
CA VAL A 174 -12.09 -1.56 4.64
C VAL A 174 -13.12 -2.45 3.93
N ASN A 175 -14.40 -2.23 4.20
CA ASN A 175 -15.49 -3.00 3.58
C ASN A 175 -15.50 -2.86 2.06
N LYS A 176 -15.17 -1.67 1.53
CA LYS A 176 -15.08 -1.49 0.08
C LYS A 176 -13.87 -2.24 -0.51
N LEU A 177 -12.72 -2.30 0.18
CA LEU A 177 -11.58 -3.11 -0.26
C LEU A 177 -11.96 -4.60 -0.29
N GLU A 178 -12.57 -5.13 0.77
CA GLU A 178 -13.08 -6.50 0.81
C GLU A 178 -14.01 -6.81 -0.37
N ASN A 179 -14.97 -5.92 -0.63
CA ASN A 179 -15.92 -6.07 -1.75
C ASN A 179 -15.23 -6.02 -3.13
N LEU A 180 -14.23 -5.16 -3.31
CA LEU A 180 -13.44 -5.11 -4.55
C LEU A 180 -12.71 -6.43 -4.78
N ILE A 181 -12.07 -6.99 -3.73
CA ILE A 181 -11.39 -8.28 -3.80
C ILE A 181 -12.37 -9.38 -4.21
N LYS A 182 -13.52 -9.44 -3.53
CA LYS A 182 -14.59 -10.40 -3.83
C LYS A 182 -15.04 -10.32 -5.29
N ASN A 183 -15.37 -9.12 -5.75
CA ASN A 183 -15.87 -8.90 -7.11
C ASN A 183 -14.80 -9.22 -8.14
N HIS A 184 -13.55 -8.78 -7.92
CA HIS A 184 -12.43 -9.06 -8.80
C HIS A 184 -12.21 -10.56 -8.99
N VAL A 185 -12.14 -11.32 -7.90
CA VAL A 185 -11.95 -12.78 -7.96
C VAL A 185 -13.10 -13.46 -8.70
N GLN A 186 -14.35 -13.06 -8.42
CA GLN A 186 -15.53 -13.63 -9.06
C GLN A 186 -15.65 -13.30 -10.55
N SER A 187 -15.16 -12.12 -10.97
CA SER A 187 -15.28 -11.67 -12.36
C SER A 187 -14.21 -12.22 -13.28
N PHE A 188 -12.97 -12.43 -12.79
CA PHE A 188 -11.81 -12.65 -13.66
C PHE A 188 -11.15 -14.03 -13.55
N TYR A 189 -11.56 -14.87 -12.60
CA TYR A 189 -10.88 -16.15 -12.32
C TYR A 189 -11.87 -17.31 -12.31
N HIS A 190 -11.38 -18.50 -12.66
CA HIS A 190 -12.20 -19.70 -12.71
C HIS A 190 -11.96 -20.63 -11.52
N THR A 191 -12.98 -21.42 -11.17
CA THR A 191 -12.89 -22.51 -10.19
C THR A 191 -12.75 -23.90 -10.83
N SER A 192 -12.61 -23.99 -12.16
CA SER A 192 -12.43 -25.26 -12.89
C SER A 192 -11.19 -26.04 -12.42
N ARG A 193 -11.17 -27.37 -12.57
CA ARG A 193 -9.97 -28.17 -12.27
C ARG A 193 -8.79 -27.71 -13.12
N VAL A 194 -7.61 -27.71 -12.51
CA VAL A 194 -6.36 -27.36 -13.16
C VAL A 194 -5.34 -28.47 -12.94
N SER A 195 -4.30 -28.51 -13.78
CA SER A 195 -3.14 -29.36 -13.54
C SER A 195 -2.44 -28.90 -12.26
N PRO A 196 -2.10 -29.83 -11.34
CA PRO A 196 -1.31 -29.48 -10.15
C PRO A 196 0.03 -28.84 -10.54
N GLY A 197 0.53 -27.93 -9.70
CA GLY A 197 1.85 -27.32 -9.91
C GLY A 197 1.90 -26.29 -11.04
N LEU A 198 0.79 -25.59 -11.31
CA LEU A 198 0.77 -24.43 -12.21
C LEU A 198 1.59 -23.24 -11.68
N LEU A 199 1.78 -23.20 -10.37
CA LEU A 199 2.55 -22.16 -9.68
C LEU A 199 3.91 -22.69 -9.29
N ASP A 200 4.91 -21.83 -9.46
CA ASP A 200 6.20 -22.02 -8.82
C ASP A 200 6.07 -21.73 -7.31
N SER A 201 6.77 -22.52 -6.50
CA SER A 201 6.87 -22.23 -5.06
C SER A 201 7.55 -20.89 -4.81
N ASP A 202 8.47 -20.50 -5.68
CA ASP A 202 9.18 -19.21 -5.60
C ASP A 202 8.21 -18.03 -5.76
N ASP A 203 7.19 -18.14 -6.63
CA ASP A 203 6.18 -17.09 -6.79
C ASP A 203 5.35 -16.88 -5.53
N LEU A 204 5.00 -17.97 -4.82
CA LEU A 204 4.28 -17.87 -3.55
C LEU A 204 5.17 -17.33 -2.42
N GLN A 205 6.47 -17.62 -2.42
CA GLN A 205 7.41 -17.04 -1.46
C GLN A 205 7.51 -15.51 -1.57
N ARG A 206 7.20 -14.93 -2.76
CA ARG A 206 7.14 -13.47 -2.94
C ARG A 206 6.03 -12.78 -2.14
N LEU A 207 5.08 -13.53 -1.58
CA LEU A 207 4.10 -13.00 -0.61
C LEU A 207 4.74 -12.63 0.73
N GLY A 208 5.97 -13.10 1.01
CA GLY A 208 6.71 -12.82 2.23
C GLY A 208 6.83 -14.03 3.15
N THR A 209 7.46 -13.83 4.32
CA THR A 209 7.75 -14.90 5.29
C THR A 209 6.79 -14.93 6.48
N SER A 210 5.95 -13.90 6.64
CA SER A 210 5.05 -13.71 7.78
C SER A 210 3.60 -14.11 7.50
N LEU A 211 3.35 -14.94 6.48
CA LEU A 211 1.98 -15.37 6.17
C LEU A 211 1.37 -16.15 7.35
N PRO A 212 0.06 -15.98 7.62
CA PRO A 212 -0.66 -16.73 8.64
C PRO A 212 -0.79 -18.23 8.31
N ILE A 213 -0.42 -18.63 7.08
CA ILE A 213 -0.45 -20.01 6.60
C ILE A 213 0.84 -20.34 5.86
N SER A 214 1.23 -21.62 5.85
CA SER A 214 2.41 -22.06 5.11
C SER A 214 2.20 -21.94 3.59
N ILE A 215 3.30 -21.71 2.85
CA ILE A 215 3.31 -21.70 1.39
C ILE A 215 2.77 -23.02 0.80
N GLY A 216 3.14 -24.16 1.40
CA GLY A 216 2.62 -25.47 0.98
C GLY A 216 1.11 -25.59 1.15
N THR A 217 0.55 -25.10 2.27
CA THR A 217 -0.91 -25.03 2.48
C THR A 217 -1.57 -24.12 1.45
N LEU A 218 -0.99 -22.96 1.16
CA LEU A 218 -1.55 -22.03 0.19
C LEU A 218 -1.58 -22.65 -1.22
N SER A 219 -0.50 -23.33 -1.63
CA SER A 219 -0.42 -24.05 -2.90
C SER A 219 -1.52 -25.11 -3.03
N THR A 220 -1.74 -25.95 -2.00
CA THR A 220 -2.80 -26.96 -2.04
C THR A 220 -4.20 -26.37 -2.14
N LEU A 221 -4.44 -25.22 -1.48
CA LEU A 221 -5.72 -24.51 -1.56
C LEU A 221 -5.96 -23.90 -2.94
N LEU A 222 -4.92 -23.40 -3.61
CA LEU A 222 -5.01 -22.85 -4.96
C LEU A 222 -5.22 -23.93 -6.04
N ASP A 223 -4.61 -25.11 -5.88
CA ASP A 223 -4.79 -26.22 -6.80
C ASP A 223 -6.20 -26.82 -6.72
N ASN A 224 -6.83 -26.82 -5.55
CA ASN A 224 -8.18 -27.36 -5.36
C ASN A 224 -9.28 -26.38 -5.83
N SER A 225 -10.14 -26.85 -6.73
CA SER A 225 -11.27 -26.10 -7.30
C SER A 225 -12.25 -25.51 -6.27
N THR A 226 -12.48 -26.19 -5.13
CA THR A 226 -13.44 -25.72 -4.12
C THR A 226 -12.88 -24.61 -3.24
N THR A 227 -11.58 -24.64 -2.97
CA THR A 227 -10.91 -23.68 -2.09
C THR A 227 -10.18 -22.57 -2.85
N ARG A 228 -9.99 -22.70 -4.16
CA ARG A 228 -9.21 -21.74 -4.94
C ARG A 228 -9.72 -20.31 -4.80
N GLU A 229 -11.02 -20.12 -4.90
CA GLU A 229 -11.62 -18.79 -4.80
C GLU A 229 -11.32 -18.13 -3.44
N ILE A 230 -11.35 -18.92 -2.36
CA ILE A 230 -10.96 -18.50 -1.00
C ILE A 230 -9.47 -18.11 -0.97
N ALA A 231 -8.60 -18.94 -1.55
CA ALA A 231 -7.15 -18.70 -1.58
C ALA A 231 -6.75 -17.49 -2.44
N LEU A 232 -7.40 -17.26 -3.58
CA LEU A 232 -7.15 -16.09 -4.43
C LEU A 232 -7.50 -14.79 -3.68
N ARG A 233 -8.62 -14.77 -2.95
CA ARG A 233 -8.99 -13.61 -2.12
C ARG A 233 -7.98 -13.37 -1.01
N PHE A 234 -7.53 -14.45 -0.35
CA PHE A 234 -6.49 -14.38 0.67
C PHE A 234 -5.20 -13.75 0.12
N CYS A 235 -4.68 -14.21 -1.02
CA CYS A 235 -3.44 -13.66 -1.62
C CYS A 235 -3.55 -12.16 -1.86
N ILE A 236 -4.66 -11.71 -2.44
CA ILE A 236 -4.90 -10.30 -2.72
C ILE A 236 -4.99 -9.51 -1.40
N ALA A 237 -5.82 -9.96 -0.46
CA ALA A 237 -5.98 -9.29 0.83
C ALA A 237 -4.64 -9.18 1.58
N TRP A 238 -3.83 -10.24 1.58
CA TRP A 238 -2.52 -10.28 2.20
C TRP A 238 -1.58 -9.19 1.64
N VAL A 239 -1.44 -9.11 0.32
CA VAL A 239 -0.60 -8.08 -0.32
C VAL A 239 -1.13 -6.68 -0.05
N LEU A 240 -2.45 -6.47 -0.06
CA LEU A 240 -3.02 -5.16 0.26
C LEU A 240 -2.67 -4.75 1.69
N THR A 241 -3.01 -5.57 2.69
CA THR A 241 -2.90 -5.15 4.08
C THR A 241 -1.46 -5.09 4.56
N SER A 242 -0.60 -6.02 4.15
CA SER A 242 0.83 -5.99 4.50
C SER A 242 1.53 -4.71 4.01
N ARG A 243 1.14 -4.17 2.85
CA ARG A 243 1.69 -2.92 2.31
C ARG A 243 0.99 -1.66 2.85
N ILE A 244 -0.21 -1.79 3.42
CA ILE A 244 -0.89 -0.71 4.16
C ILE A 244 -0.26 -0.51 5.55
N GLU A 245 0.18 -1.59 6.20
CA GLU A 245 0.73 -1.53 7.55
C GLU A 245 2.02 -0.71 7.64
N LEU A 246 2.15 -0.02 8.77
CA LEU A 246 3.27 0.86 9.12
C LEU A 246 4.36 0.15 9.94
N ARG A 247 4.28 -1.17 10.12
CA ARG A 247 5.06 -1.90 11.13
C ARG A 247 6.43 -2.40 10.65
N ASP A 248 7.21 -2.74 11.66
CA ASP A 248 8.67 -2.93 11.71
C ASP A 248 9.13 -4.22 11.03
N ASN A 249 9.05 -4.28 9.69
CA ASN A 249 9.71 -5.24 8.78
C ASN A 249 9.20 -5.15 7.34
N ALA A 250 8.31 -4.20 7.03
CA ALA A 250 7.79 -4.05 5.67
C ALA A 250 8.94 -3.73 4.70
N THR A 251 9.27 -4.66 3.81
CA THR A 251 10.21 -4.43 2.71
C THR A 251 9.59 -3.57 1.61
N ALA A 252 8.26 -3.44 1.60
CA ALA A 252 7.54 -2.59 0.69
C ALA A 252 6.27 -2.02 1.35
N THR A 253 5.88 -0.82 0.96
CA THR A 253 4.72 -0.11 1.52
C THR A 253 3.97 0.66 0.45
N PHE A 254 2.69 0.93 0.67
CA PHE A 254 1.91 1.84 -0.16
C PHE A 254 1.92 3.29 0.33
N LEU A 255 2.64 3.57 1.42
CA LEU A 255 2.84 4.94 1.85
C LEU A 255 3.76 5.72 0.89
N PRO A 256 3.63 7.05 0.86
CA PRO A 256 4.65 7.90 0.25
C PRO A 256 6.05 7.53 0.76
N PRO A 257 7.02 7.26 -0.13
CA PRO A 257 8.36 6.83 0.29
C PRO A 257 9.02 7.81 1.27
N GLU A 258 8.78 9.11 1.09
CA GLU A 258 9.33 10.14 1.96
C GLU A 258 8.79 10.03 3.40
N ALA A 259 7.51 9.69 3.55
CA ALA A 259 6.88 9.47 4.85
C ALA A 259 7.34 8.14 5.47
N PHE A 260 7.44 7.07 4.67
CA PHE A 260 7.87 5.76 5.14
C PHE A 260 9.30 5.77 5.66
N HIS A 261 10.26 6.30 4.89
CA HIS A 261 11.66 6.37 5.32
C HIS A 261 11.84 7.25 6.56
N SER A 262 11.13 8.37 6.62
CA SER A 262 11.13 9.22 7.81
C SER A 262 10.61 8.46 9.03
N PHE A 263 9.46 7.77 8.89
CA PHE A 263 8.88 6.96 9.96
C PHE A 263 9.84 5.89 10.44
N GLN A 264 10.43 5.12 9.53
CA GLN A 264 11.39 4.06 9.84
C GLN A 264 12.63 4.60 10.57
N SER A 265 13.11 5.79 10.23
CA SER A 265 14.25 6.41 10.91
C SER A 265 13.94 6.84 12.36
N MET A 266 12.69 7.19 12.66
CA MET A 266 12.25 7.64 13.99
C MET A 266 11.68 6.51 14.84
N TYR A 267 11.20 5.45 14.20
CA TYR A 267 10.68 4.27 14.85
C TYR A 267 11.85 3.40 15.31
N SER A 268 12.30 3.62 16.54
CA SER A 268 13.18 2.68 17.23
C SER A 268 12.34 1.66 17.99
N ALA A 269 12.58 0.37 17.82
CA ALA A 269 11.89 -0.71 18.56
C ALA A 269 12.10 -0.65 20.09
N ASP A 270 12.99 0.22 20.57
CA ASP A 270 13.31 0.37 21.98
C ASP A 270 12.33 1.30 22.71
N GLN A 271 11.93 0.86 23.92
CA GLN A 271 10.82 1.32 24.77
C GLN A 271 9.97 2.47 24.20
N ASP A 272 8.81 2.12 23.65
CA ASP A 272 7.77 3.10 23.32
C ASP A 272 7.20 3.72 24.59
N SER A 273 7.78 4.85 24.99
CA SER A 273 7.13 5.75 25.96
C SER A 273 5.87 6.35 25.34
N ARG A 274 4.79 6.47 26.12
CA ARG A 274 3.56 7.19 25.75
C ARG A 274 3.84 8.51 25.02
N VAL A 275 4.81 9.27 25.53
CA VAL A 275 5.19 10.57 24.99
C VAL A 275 5.76 10.45 23.57
N LYS A 276 6.55 9.40 23.29
CA LYS A 276 7.07 9.11 21.95
C LYS A 276 5.93 8.74 20.99
N SER A 277 5.00 7.88 21.41
CA SER A 277 3.83 7.50 20.60
C SER A 277 2.95 8.70 20.24
N LEU A 278 2.67 9.59 21.20
CA LEU A 278 1.94 10.83 20.95
C LEU A 278 2.69 11.77 19.99
N ARG A 279 4.01 11.93 20.15
CA ARG A 279 4.83 12.74 19.23
C ARG A 279 4.82 12.17 17.81
N LEU A 280 4.92 10.84 17.67
CA LEU A 280 4.81 10.17 16.38
C LEU A 280 3.43 10.34 15.77
N ALA A 281 2.35 10.22 16.55
CA ALA A 281 0.98 10.47 16.09
C ALA A 281 0.82 11.90 15.56
N LYS A 282 1.28 12.91 16.32
CA LYS A 282 1.26 14.31 15.89
C LYS A 282 2.12 14.54 14.65
N TRP A 283 3.33 13.97 14.60
CA TRP A 283 4.20 14.04 13.44
C TRP A 283 3.50 13.48 12.19
N ARG A 284 2.91 12.28 12.27
CA ARG A 284 2.18 11.68 11.14
C ARG A 284 1.04 12.57 10.65
N ALA A 285 0.22 13.11 11.57
CA ALA A 285 -0.88 13.99 11.22
C ALA A 285 -0.42 15.30 10.54
N ILE A 286 0.62 15.96 11.09
CA ILE A 286 1.19 17.19 10.52
C ILE A 286 1.82 16.91 9.15
N THR A 287 2.63 15.85 9.05
CA THR A 287 3.27 15.46 7.79
C THR A 287 2.23 15.11 6.73
N ALA A 288 1.19 14.36 7.09
CA ALA A 288 0.09 14.05 6.18
C ALA A 288 -0.60 15.33 5.70
N GLU A 289 -0.87 16.29 6.59
CA GLU A 289 -1.50 17.57 6.23
C GLU A 289 -0.64 18.34 5.22
N LEU A 290 0.67 18.45 5.44
CA LEU A 290 1.60 19.08 4.51
C LEU A 290 1.68 18.35 3.15
N MET A 291 1.39 17.05 3.15
CA MET A 291 1.43 16.16 2.01
C MET A 291 0.08 16.05 1.26
N GLN A 292 -1.01 16.61 1.80
CA GLN A 292 -2.36 16.55 1.23
C GLN A 292 -2.43 16.98 -0.24
N PRO A 293 -1.79 18.07 -0.70
CA PRO A 293 -1.88 18.49 -2.09
C PRO A 293 -1.36 17.45 -3.09
N LYS A 294 -0.38 16.63 -2.68
CA LYS A 294 0.25 15.59 -3.50
C LYS A 294 -0.45 14.24 -3.38
N TYR A 295 -0.85 13.84 -2.17
CA TYR A 295 -1.30 12.46 -1.89
C TYR A 295 -2.74 12.35 -1.39
N GLY A 296 -3.37 13.46 -1.02
CA GLY A 296 -4.77 13.52 -0.59
C GLY A 296 -5.77 13.49 -1.74
N GLN A 297 -5.32 13.70 -2.98
CA GLN A 297 -6.14 13.58 -4.17
C GLN A 297 -6.39 12.10 -4.50
N SER A 298 -7.59 11.78 -4.97
CA SER A 298 -7.95 10.41 -5.35
C SER A 298 -7.29 9.93 -6.65
N SER A 299 -6.70 10.85 -7.42
CA SER A 299 -6.14 10.56 -8.74
C SER A 299 -4.64 10.34 -8.66
N PHE A 300 -4.18 9.16 -9.04
CA PHE A 300 -2.76 8.86 -9.21
C PHE A 300 -2.26 9.47 -10.52
N THR A 301 -1.21 10.27 -10.45
CA THR A 301 -0.47 10.76 -11.62
C THR A 301 0.67 9.81 -11.95
N SER A 302 1.18 9.86 -13.18
CA SER A 302 2.36 9.09 -13.59
C SER A 302 3.63 9.44 -12.79
N SER A 303 3.65 10.60 -12.14
CA SER A 303 4.73 11.07 -11.29
C SER A 303 4.56 10.71 -9.81
N ASP A 304 3.49 10.00 -9.43
CA ASP A 304 3.29 9.58 -8.04
C ASP A 304 4.36 8.54 -7.65
N PRO A 305 5.21 8.81 -6.64
CA PRO A 305 6.29 7.89 -6.28
C PRO A 305 5.79 6.56 -5.70
N ARG A 306 4.51 6.46 -5.29
CA ARG A 306 3.92 5.19 -4.87
C ARG A 306 3.69 4.23 -6.05
N THR A 307 3.77 4.72 -7.29
CA THR A 307 3.52 3.93 -8.52
C THR A 307 4.48 2.74 -8.63
N GLU A 308 5.74 2.87 -8.21
CA GLU A 308 6.72 1.78 -8.24
C GLU A 308 6.30 0.64 -7.29
N SER A 309 6.00 0.95 -6.03
CA SER A 309 5.50 -0.05 -5.07
C SER A 309 4.18 -0.68 -5.50
N ILE A 310 3.29 0.08 -6.14
CA ILE A 310 2.05 -0.44 -6.72
C ILE A 310 2.36 -1.41 -7.88
N ALA A 311 3.30 -1.08 -8.76
CA ALA A 311 3.71 -1.93 -9.87
C ALA A 311 4.34 -3.24 -9.38
N GLU A 312 5.21 -3.18 -8.36
CA GLU A 312 5.77 -4.38 -7.73
C GLU A 312 4.69 -5.27 -7.12
N ALA A 313 3.74 -4.68 -6.37
CA ALA A 313 2.63 -5.42 -5.79
C ALA A 313 1.76 -6.08 -6.87
N LEU A 314 1.53 -5.36 -7.98
CA LEU A 314 0.81 -5.86 -9.14
C LEU A 314 1.55 -7.04 -9.78
N ASP A 315 2.87 -6.99 -9.90
CA ASP A 315 3.66 -8.07 -10.49
C ASP A 315 3.69 -9.32 -9.59
N VAL A 316 3.78 -9.15 -8.26
CA VAL A 316 3.65 -10.26 -7.30
C VAL A 316 2.29 -10.93 -7.44
N LEU A 317 1.21 -10.14 -7.45
CA LEU A 317 -0.14 -10.70 -7.57
C LEU A 317 -0.38 -11.29 -8.96
N ASP A 318 0.05 -10.65 -10.05
CA ASP A 318 -0.18 -11.16 -11.40
C ASP A 318 0.55 -12.49 -11.62
N ALA A 319 1.75 -12.68 -11.07
CA ALA A 319 2.46 -13.97 -11.12
C ALA A 319 1.64 -15.11 -10.50
N ILE A 320 1.04 -14.86 -9.34
CA ILE A 320 0.27 -15.87 -8.58
C ILE A 320 -1.13 -16.09 -9.16
N LEU A 321 -1.79 -15.01 -9.60
CA LEU A 321 -3.21 -15.07 -9.94
C LEU A 321 -3.43 -15.46 -11.42
N ARG A 322 -2.54 -15.03 -12.33
CA ARG A 322 -2.70 -15.21 -13.78
C ARG A 322 -2.91 -16.67 -14.22
N PRO A 323 -2.27 -17.69 -13.62
CA PRO A 323 -2.53 -19.09 -14.00
C PRO A 323 -3.98 -19.54 -13.84
N TYR A 324 -4.76 -18.84 -13.02
CA TYR A 324 -6.17 -19.17 -12.73
C TYR A 324 -7.17 -18.23 -13.41
N ALA A 325 -6.69 -17.35 -14.29
CA ALA A 325 -7.53 -16.37 -14.97
C ALA A 325 -8.51 -17.06 -15.94
N ASP A 326 -9.75 -16.60 -15.97
CA ASP A 326 -10.75 -17.05 -16.93
C ASP A 326 -10.37 -16.57 -18.33
N SER A 327 -10.12 -17.50 -19.25
CA SER A 327 -9.71 -17.21 -20.63
C SER A 327 -10.76 -16.46 -21.44
N ARG A 328 -12.02 -16.43 -20.97
CA ARG A 328 -13.11 -15.67 -21.60
C ARG A 328 -13.04 -14.18 -21.27
N MET A 329 -12.28 -13.80 -20.25
CA MET A 329 -12.18 -12.42 -19.77
C MET A 329 -10.94 -11.73 -20.32
N ASN A 330 -11.00 -10.41 -20.44
CA ASN A 330 -9.88 -9.62 -20.94
C ASN A 330 -8.76 -9.55 -19.88
N SER A 331 -7.58 -10.09 -20.21
CA SER A 331 -6.43 -10.09 -19.30
C SER A 331 -5.89 -8.69 -18.98
N ALA A 332 -5.97 -7.74 -19.91
CA ALA A 332 -5.56 -6.36 -19.67
C ALA A 332 -6.55 -5.65 -18.73
N GLU A 333 -7.85 -5.91 -18.89
CA GLU A 333 -8.88 -5.40 -18.00
C GLU A 333 -8.75 -5.97 -16.58
N ARG A 334 -8.50 -7.29 -16.45
CA ARG A 334 -8.19 -7.93 -15.16
C ARG A 334 -7.02 -7.20 -14.47
N ARG A 335 -5.89 -7.09 -15.15
CA ARG A 335 -4.67 -6.49 -14.59
C ARG A 335 -4.89 -5.02 -14.23
N ARG A 336 -5.61 -4.26 -15.07
CA ARG A 336 -5.98 -2.87 -14.78
C ARG A 336 -6.91 -2.75 -13.56
N ASN A 337 -7.89 -3.63 -13.43
CA ASN A 337 -8.81 -3.64 -12.28
C ASN A 337 -8.05 -3.94 -10.97
N LEU A 338 -7.09 -4.86 -11.02
CA LEU A 338 -6.21 -5.17 -9.89
C LEU A 338 -5.33 -3.96 -9.52
N GLU A 339 -4.76 -3.28 -10.50
CA GLU A 339 -3.97 -2.05 -10.29
C GLU A 339 -4.79 -0.93 -9.61
N GLU A 340 -6.04 -0.71 -10.03
CA GLU A 340 -6.93 0.28 -9.42
C GLU A 340 -7.29 -0.07 -7.97
N MET A 341 -7.40 -1.36 -7.64
CA MET A 341 -7.56 -1.82 -6.26
C MET A 341 -6.32 -1.54 -5.41
N LEU A 342 -5.11 -1.74 -5.95
CA LEU A 342 -3.85 -1.42 -5.26
C LEU A 342 -3.68 0.10 -5.05
N LYS A 343 -4.03 0.91 -6.04
CA LYS A 343 -4.09 2.38 -5.90
C LYS A 343 -5.02 2.80 -4.78
N ARG A 344 -6.20 2.19 -4.70
CA ARG A 344 -7.15 2.47 -3.62
C ARG A 344 -6.62 2.04 -2.25
N ALA A 345 -5.92 0.91 -2.18
CA ALA A 345 -5.19 0.51 -0.97
C ALA A 345 -4.14 1.53 -0.55
N ALA A 346 -3.42 2.12 -1.51
CA ALA A 346 -2.42 3.16 -1.27
C ALA A 346 -3.01 4.49 -0.79
N SER A 347 -4.18 4.89 -1.31
CA SER A 347 -4.94 6.01 -0.75
C SER A 347 -5.39 5.73 0.68
N PHE A 348 -5.83 4.49 0.96
CA PHE A 348 -6.23 4.09 2.31
C PHE A 348 -5.04 4.03 3.28
N ALA A 349 -3.86 3.56 2.84
CA ALA A 349 -2.64 3.62 3.63
C ALA A 349 -2.31 5.05 4.06
N PHE A 350 -2.36 6.01 3.13
CA PHE A 350 -2.16 7.43 3.45
C PHE A 350 -3.24 7.97 4.40
N THR A 351 -4.48 7.51 4.25
CA THR A 351 -5.60 7.88 5.15
C THR A 351 -5.34 7.40 6.58
N LEU A 352 -4.90 6.14 6.77
CA LEU A 352 -4.55 5.59 8.08
C LEU A 352 -3.32 6.27 8.67
N PHE A 353 -2.32 6.57 7.83
CA PHE A 353 -1.13 7.33 8.24
C PHE A 353 -1.51 8.68 8.83
N ALA A 354 -2.46 9.39 8.22
CA ALA A 354 -2.95 10.69 8.70
C ALA A 354 -3.71 10.62 10.04
N GLN A 355 -4.18 9.44 10.46
CA GLN A 355 -4.93 9.30 11.71
C GLN A 355 -4.00 9.35 12.93
N PRO A 356 -4.38 9.99 14.05
CA PRO A 356 -3.57 10.00 15.26
C PRO A 356 -3.47 8.61 15.92
N SER A 357 -4.48 7.75 15.69
CA SER A 357 -4.50 6.37 16.16
C SER A 357 -3.53 5.47 15.38
N SER A 358 -3.21 4.30 15.94
CA SER A 358 -2.46 3.24 15.26
C SER A 358 -3.34 2.01 15.04
N TRP A 359 -2.99 1.23 14.03
CA TRP A 359 -3.86 0.20 13.45
C TRP A 359 -3.10 -1.12 13.30
N ILE A 360 -3.82 -2.23 13.45
CA ILE A 360 -3.32 -3.59 13.23
C ILE A 360 -4.35 -4.34 12.38
N PHE A 361 -3.90 -5.08 11.37
CA PHE A 361 -4.72 -6.07 10.70
C PHE A 361 -4.54 -7.44 11.37
N ASP A 362 -5.59 -7.91 12.02
CA ASP A 362 -5.61 -9.19 12.73
C ASP A 362 -6.19 -10.30 11.85
N TRP A 363 -5.36 -11.29 11.55
CA TRP A 363 -5.67 -12.44 10.71
C TRP A 363 -6.24 -13.64 11.49
N GLN A 364 -6.43 -13.52 12.81
CA GLN A 364 -6.95 -14.59 13.67
C GLN A 364 -6.17 -15.92 13.51
N GLU A 365 -4.84 -15.84 13.52
CA GLU A 365 -3.92 -16.96 13.23
C GLU A 365 -4.21 -18.23 14.05
N GLU A 366 -4.64 -18.07 15.31
CA GLU A 366 -4.95 -19.18 16.21
C GLU A 366 -6.18 -20.01 15.76
N GLN A 367 -7.05 -19.46 14.91
CA GLN A 367 -8.37 -20.00 14.59
C GLN A 367 -8.50 -20.53 13.16
N GLY A 368 -7.51 -20.26 12.29
CA GLY A 368 -7.59 -20.49 10.85
C GLY A 368 -7.58 -21.98 10.44
N VAL A 369 -6.45 -22.44 9.88
CA VAL A 369 -6.42 -23.68 9.07
C VAL A 369 -6.67 -24.95 9.87
N ARG A 370 -6.22 -25.02 11.13
CA ARG A 370 -6.42 -26.20 11.99
C ARG A 370 -7.89 -26.48 12.29
N SER A 371 -8.75 -25.46 12.18
CA SER A 371 -10.19 -25.55 12.42
C SER A 371 -11.00 -25.80 11.13
N GLY A 372 -10.33 -26.13 10.02
CA GLY A 372 -10.98 -26.29 8.72
C GLY A 372 -11.49 -24.97 8.13
N SER A 373 -10.89 -23.84 8.51
CA SER A 373 -11.30 -22.51 8.03
C SER A 373 -10.08 -21.67 7.61
N LEU A 374 -10.29 -20.58 6.88
CA LEU A 374 -9.25 -19.62 6.52
C LEU A 374 -9.79 -18.20 6.66
N CYS A 375 -9.06 -17.35 7.38
CA CYS A 375 -9.26 -15.91 7.35
C CYS A 375 -8.77 -15.38 5.99
N ILE A 376 -9.69 -14.93 5.15
CA ILE A 376 -9.39 -14.41 3.80
C ILE A 376 -9.30 -12.90 3.75
N PHE A 377 -9.72 -12.22 4.81
CA PHE A 377 -9.57 -10.79 4.98
C PHE A 377 -9.52 -10.47 6.48
N PRO A 378 -8.52 -9.73 6.97
CA PRO A 378 -8.29 -9.53 8.39
C PRO A 378 -9.27 -8.54 9.02
N ALA A 379 -9.44 -8.65 10.33
CA ALA A 379 -10.08 -7.61 11.13
C ALA A 379 -9.18 -6.37 11.21
N LEU A 380 -9.75 -5.17 11.18
CA LEU A 380 -9.03 -3.95 11.52
C LEU A 380 -9.21 -3.63 13.00
N LEU A 381 -8.11 -3.55 13.73
CA LEU A 381 -8.06 -3.22 15.15
C LEU A 381 -7.37 -1.86 15.35
N GLN A 382 -7.89 -1.04 16.25
CA GLN A 382 -7.21 0.13 16.78
C GLN A 382 -6.32 -0.28 17.94
N ALA A 383 -5.01 -0.12 17.75
CA ALA A 383 -3.98 -0.50 18.72
C ALA A 383 -3.65 0.63 19.69
N SER A 384 -3.83 1.89 19.27
CA SER A 384 -3.72 3.07 20.14
C SER A 384 -4.83 4.08 19.84
N ASP A 385 -5.21 4.84 20.86
CA ASP A 385 -6.15 5.95 20.71
C ASP A 385 -5.47 7.20 20.11
N GLU A 386 -6.25 8.28 20.01
CA GLU A 386 -5.82 9.57 19.45
C GLU A 386 -4.77 10.28 20.30
N THR A 387 -4.63 9.90 21.57
CA THR A 387 -3.63 10.44 22.49
C THR A 387 -2.33 9.63 22.48
N GLY A 388 -2.26 8.60 21.61
CA GLY A 388 -1.14 7.67 21.53
C GLY A 388 -1.14 6.62 22.63
N GLU A 389 -2.22 6.50 23.42
CA GLU A 389 -2.31 5.49 24.47
C GLU A 389 -2.65 4.13 23.88
N PRO A 390 -1.96 3.05 24.30
CA PRO A 390 -2.25 1.71 23.82
C PRO A 390 -3.64 1.27 24.32
N VAL A 391 -4.48 0.79 23.40
CA VAL A 391 -5.80 0.25 23.71
C VAL A 391 -5.64 -1.24 23.99
N ARG A 392 -6.02 -1.69 25.21
CA ARG A 392 -5.85 -3.08 25.65
C ARG A 392 -7.15 -3.65 26.23
N PRO A 393 -7.72 -4.72 25.63
CA PRO A 393 -7.33 -5.30 24.32
C PRO A 393 -7.57 -4.29 23.18
N PRO A 394 -6.88 -4.41 22.03
CA PRO A 394 -7.11 -3.54 20.87
C PRO A 394 -8.59 -3.46 20.50
N ARG A 395 -9.10 -2.26 20.19
CA ARG A 395 -10.50 -2.07 19.87
C ARG A 395 -10.78 -2.54 18.45
N LYS A 396 -11.69 -3.49 18.27
CA LYS A 396 -12.09 -3.97 16.96
C LYS A 396 -12.96 -2.93 16.24
N LEU A 397 -12.58 -2.57 15.01
CA LEU A 397 -13.37 -1.69 14.13
C LEU A 397 -14.08 -2.47 13.03
N SER A 398 -13.43 -3.47 12.43
CA SER A 398 -14.06 -4.37 11.45
C SER A 398 -13.90 -5.82 11.84
N GLU A 399 -14.84 -6.65 11.41
CA GLU A 399 -14.74 -8.10 11.59
C GLU A 399 -13.81 -8.73 10.55
N ALA A 400 -13.17 -9.83 10.93
CA ALA A 400 -12.42 -10.67 10.01
C ALA A 400 -13.40 -11.49 9.14
N VAL A 401 -13.02 -11.75 7.90
CA VAL A 401 -13.78 -12.60 6.99
C VAL A 401 -13.17 -13.99 7.00
N VAL A 402 -13.82 -14.91 7.70
CA VAL A 402 -13.39 -16.31 7.79
C VAL A 402 -14.30 -17.18 6.92
N ARG A 403 -13.70 -18.08 6.13
CA ARG A 403 -14.40 -19.05 5.29
C ARG A 403 -14.02 -20.46 5.66
N LYS A 404 -15.00 -21.36 5.71
CA LYS A 404 -14.75 -22.79 5.85
C LYS A 404 -14.09 -23.33 4.59
N LEU A 405 -13.16 -24.25 4.76
CA LEU A 405 -12.43 -24.93 3.69
C LEU A 405 -13.16 -26.21 3.25
N ASP A 406 -14.12 -26.67 4.04
CA ASP A 406 -15.01 -27.78 3.70
C ASP A 406 -16.09 -27.28 2.73
N GLY A 407 -16.19 -27.94 1.57
CA GLY A 407 -17.20 -27.67 0.54
C GLY A 407 -18.59 -28.14 0.92
#